data_AF-M6PXW7-F1
#
_entry.id   AF-M6PXW7-F1
#
_cell.length_a   1.000
_cell.length_b   1.000
_cell.length_c   1.000
_cell.angle_alpha   90.00
_cell.angle_beta   90.00
_cell.angle_gamma   90.00
#
_symmetry.space_group_name_H-M   'P 1'
#
loop_
_entity.id
_entity.type
_entity.pdbx_description
1 polymer ?
#
loop_
_entity_poly.entity_id
_entity_poly.type
_entity_poly.pdbx_seq_one_letter_code
_entity_poly.pdbx_strand_id
1 'polypeptide(L)'
;MDPEEPILWISEEELAKQRRIAKDLRKTPWWKKKKGTGICHYCGKKFPPEELTMDHLIPLAKGGKSVRANLVPACKECNFSKKNKLPFEFDSERGEN
;
A
#
# COMPACT_ATOMS: atom_id res chain seq x y z
N MET A 1 -21.39 12.70 -22.06
CA MET A 1 -20.65 12.15 -20.90
C MET A 1 -20.35 10.73 -21.29
N ASP A 2 -19.08 10.45 -21.62
CA ASP A 2 -18.68 9.19 -22.22
C ASP A 2 -18.75 8.06 -21.18
N PRO A 3 -19.56 7.00 -21.39
CA PRO A 3 -19.73 5.92 -20.42
C PRO A 3 -18.47 5.06 -20.20
N GLU A 4 -17.41 5.26 -20.98
CA GLU A 4 -16.17 4.48 -20.91
C GLU A 4 -15.00 5.19 -20.21
N GLU A 5 -15.15 6.46 -19.79
CA GLU A 5 -14.05 7.11 -19.07
C GLU A 5 -13.89 6.54 -17.65
N PRO A 6 -12.73 5.94 -17.32
CA PRO A 6 -12.52 5.37 -16.00
C PRO A 6 -12.57 6.48 -14.96
N ILE A 7 -13.34 6.26 -13.89
CA ILE A 7 -13.41 7.19 -12.75
C ILE A 7 -11.99 7.36 -12.18
N LEU A 8 -11.34 8.46 -12.55
CA LEU A 8 -10.10 8.93 -11.95
C LEU A 8 -10.45 9.52 -10.58
N TRP A 9 -10.32 8.71 -9.53
CA TRP A 9 -10.53 9.13 -8.13
C TRP A 9 -9.60 10.27 -7.71
N ILE A 10 -8.55 10.53 -8.48
CA ILE A 10 -7.50 11.50 -8.18
C ILE A 10 -6.87 12.01 -9.47
N SER A 11 -6.39 13.25 -9.49
CA SER A 11 -5.63 13.81 -10.61
C SER A 11 -4.25 13.15 -10.74
N GLU A 12 -3.70 13.16 -11.95
CA GLU A 12 -2.34 12.66 -12.22
C GLU A 12 -1.27 13.41 -11.43
N GLU A 13 -1.42 14.74 -11.31
CA GLU A 13 -0.51 15.58 -10.54
C GLU A 13 -0.45 15.15 -9.07
N GLU A 14 -1.62 14.94 -8.46
CA GLU A 14 -1.68 14.51 -7.07
C GLU A 14 -1.17 13.07 -6.92
N LEU A 15 -1.41 12.17 -7.88
CA LEU A 15 -0.82 10.83 -7.89
C LEU A 15 0.72 10.89 -7.94
N ALA A 16 1.29 11.74 -8.79
CA ALA A 16 2.74 11.95 -8.89
C ALA A 16 3.31 12.51 -7.58
N LYS A 17 2.63 13.49 -6.97
CA LYS A 17 2.99 14.05 -5.67
C LYS A 17 2.99 12.98 -4.58
N GLN A 18 1.93 12.16 -4.49
CA GLN A 18 1.87 11.09 -3.49
C GLN A 18 2.96 10.04 -3.70
N ARG A 19 3.30 9.70 -4.96
CA ARG A 19 4.42 8.80 -5.27
C ARG A 19 5.78 9.38 -4.83
N ARG A 20 6.00 10.68 -5.03
CA ARG A 20 7.22 11.37 -4.55
C ARG A 20 7.32 11.31 -3.03
N ILE A 21 6.24 11.64 -2.31
CA ILE A 21 6.20 11.57 -0.84
C ILE A 21 6.49 10.15 -0.35
N ALA A 22 5.91 9.11 -0.97
CA ALA A 22 6.21 7.72 -0.62
C ALA A 22 7.69 7.36 -0.83
N LYS A 23 8.29 7.82 -1.93
CA LYS A 23 9.72 7.62 -2.22
C LYS A 23 10.62 8.25 -1.15
N ASP A 24 10.25 9.43 -0.66
CA ASP A 24 10.99 10.12 0.40
C ASP A 24 10.79 9.42 1.76
N LEU A 25 9.55 9.03 2.08
CA LEU A 25 9.23 8.30 3.30
C LEU A 25 9.97 6.96 3.39
N ARG A 26 10.17 6.24 2.27
CA ARG A 26 10.94 4.99 2.23
C ARG A 26 12.37 5.14 2.74
N LYS A 27 12.96 6.33 2.66
CA LYS A 27 14.34 6.59 3.09
C LYS A 27 14.43 6.93 4.58
N THR A 28 13.32 7.32 5.20
CA THR A 28 13.31 7.79 6.59
C THR A 28 13.65 6.68 7.59
N PRO A 29 14.28 7.01 8.73
CA PRO A 29 14.52 6.05 9.82
C PRO A 29 13.23 5.42 10.33
N TRP A 30 12.12 6.17 10.32
CA TRP A 30 10.80 5.66 10.69
C TRP A 30 10.40 4.45 9.83
N TRP A 31 10.54 4.56 8.51
CA TRP A 31 10.20 3.44 7.63
C TRP A 31 11.16 2.27 7.81
N LYS A 32 12.47 2.53 7.92
CA LYS A 32 13.47 1.48 8.19
C LYS A 32 13.14 0.72 9.48
N LYS A 33 12.77 1.42 10.56
CA LYS A 33 12.34 0.81 11.83
C LYS A 33 11.05 0.03 11.69
N LYS A 34 10.02 0.58 11.03
CA LYS A 34 8.73 -0.09 10.83
C LYS A 34 8.88 -1.39 10.02
N LYS A 35 9.58 -1.31 8.89
CA LYS A 35 9.92 -2.44 8.01
C LYS A 35 10.83 -3.45 8.73
N GLY A 36 11.77 -2.97 9.55
CA GLY A 36 12.72 -3.78 10.32
C GLY A 36 12.09 -4.66 11.39
N THR A 37 10.82 -4.46 11.75
CA THR A 37 10.08 -5.41 12.59
C THR A 37 9.91 -6.77 11.92
N GLY A 38 10.04 -6.84 10.59
CA GLY A 38 9.97 -8.08 9.84
C GLY A 38 8.57 -8.67 9.75
N ILE A 39 7.52 -7.97 10.17
CA ILE A 39 6.16 -8.52 10.20
C ILE A 39 5.36 -7.96 9.02
N CYS A 40 4.79 -8.85 8.21
CA CYS A 40 3.81 -8.46 7.20
C CYS A 40 2.50 -8.05 7.88
N HIS A 41 1.99 -6.87 7.55
CA HIS A 41 0.75 -6.34 8.11
C HIS A 41 -0.47 -7.22 7.82
N TYR A 42 -0.50 -7.88 6.65
CA TYR A 42 -1.65 -8.62 6.20
C TYR A 42 -1.71 -10.05 6.71
N CYS A 43 -0.61 -10.80 6.63
CA CYS A 43 -0.59 -12.20 7.04
C CYS A 43 0.00 -12.42 8.45
N GLY A 44 0.56 -11.39 9.08
CA GLY A 44 1.19 -11.48 10.39
C GLY A 44 2.49 -12.31 10.45
N LYS A 45 2.87 -12.99 9.36
CA LYS A 45 4.09 -13.80 9.29
C LYS A 45 5.35 -12.94 9.31
N LYS A 46 6.44 -13.53 9.79
CA LYS A 46 7.77 -12.90 9.81
C LYS A 46 8.51 -13.13 8.49
N PHE A 47 9.20 -12.10 8.02
CA PHE A 47 10.01 -12.07 6.81
C PHE A 47 11.30 -11.28 7.07
N PRO A 48 12.39 -11.58 6.33
CA PRO A 48 13.53 -10.69 6.26
C PRO A 48 13.08 -9.29 5.80
N PRO A 49 13.59 -8.19 6.40
CA PRO A 49 13.19 -6.84 6.01
C PRO A 49 13.27 -6.63 4.50
N GLU A 50 14.34 -7.02 3.83
CA GLU A 50 14.53 -6.93 2.38
C GLU A 50 13.37 -7.49 1.53
N GLU A 51 12.64 -8.49 2.03
CA GLU A 51 11.49 -9.09 1.34
C GLU A 51 10.18 -8.33 1.56
N LEU A 52 10.13 -7.41 2.51
CA LEU A 52 8.98 -6.56 2.77
C LEU A 52 8.97 -5.33 1.88
N THR A 53 7.80 -5.04 1.29
CA THR A 53 7.51 -3.86 0.51
C THR A 53 6.77 -2.81 1.34
N MET A 54 6.77 -1.57 0.86
CA MET A 54 5.89 -0.52 1.38
C MET A 54 4.60 -0.55 0.58
N ASP A 55 3.48 -0.77 1.28
CA ASP A 55 2.15 -0.73 0.68
C ASP A 55 1.28 0.37 1.30
N HIS A 56 0.29 0.81 0.53
CA HIS A 56 -0.73 1.78 0.92
C HIS A 56 -2.05 1.05 1.24
N LEU A 57 -2.53 1.15 2.48
CA LEU A 57 -3.79 0.54 2.90
C LEU A 57 -4.93 0.97 1.97
N ILE A 58 -5.09 2.29 1.81
CA ILE A 58 -5.91 2.90 0.76
C ILE A 58 -5.00 3.16 -0.45
N PRO A 59 -5.21 2.50 -1.59
CA PRO A 59 -4.41 2.70 -2.80
C PRO A 59 -4.40 4.16 -3.26
N LEU A 60 -3.26 4.62 -3.78
CA LEU A 60 -3.15 5.98 -4.31
C LEU A 60 -4.16 6.24 -5.44
N ALA A 61 -4.41 5.25 -6.29
CA ALA A 61 -5.39 5.33 -7.38
C ALA A 61 -6.84 5.48 -6.91
N LYS A 62 -7.14 5.21 -5.63
CA LYS A 62 -8.45 5.40 -4.99
C LYS A 62 -8.42 6.58 -3.99
N GLY A 63 -7.52 7.54 -4.18
CA GLY A 63 -7.43 8.75 -3.34
C GLY A 63 -6.58 8.62 -2.06
N GLY A 64 -5.96 7.47 -1.82
CA GLY A 64 -5.08 7.25 -0.67
C GLY A 64 -3.89 8.22 -0.63
N LYS A 65 -3.44 8.56 0.59
CA LYS A 65 -2.31 9.49 0.80
C LYS A 65 -1.07 8.76 1.32
N SER A 66 0.11 9.25 0.96
CA SER A 66 1.40 8.78 1.45
C SER A 66 1.70 9.36 2.82
N VAL A 67 0.94 8.94 3.83
CA VAL A 67 1.10 9.32 5.23
C VAL A 67 1.39 8.08 6.08
N ARG A 68 2.07 8.26 7.22
CA ARG A 68 2.51 7.13 8.08
C ARG A 68 1.38 6.17 8.48
N ALA A 69 0.17 6.70 8.68
CA ALA A 69 -1.02 5.91 9.03
C ALA A 69 -1.52 5.02 7.88
N ASN A 70 -1.28 5.43 6.63
CA ASN A 70 -1.71 4.67 5.45
C ASN A 70 -0.62 3.72 4.92
N LEU A 71 0.58 3.73 5.51
CA LEU A 71 1.72 2.97 5.01
C LEU A 71 2.05 1.78 5.92
N VAL A 72 2.10 0.58 5.35
CA VAL A 72 2.33 -0.67 6.08
C VAL A 72 3.37 -1.55 5.38
N PRO A 73 4.15 -2.34 6.15
CA PRO A 73 5.01 -3.37 5.57
C PRO A 73 4.18 -4.55 5.09
N ALA A 74 4.41 -5.02 3.86
CA ALA A 74 3.71 -6.16 3.29
C ALA A 74 4.72 -7.12 2.64
N CYS A 75 4.49 -8.43 2.74
CA CYS A 75 5.26 -9.38 1.93
C CYS A 75 4.84 -9.29 0.46
N LYS A 76 5.71 -9.74 -0.45
CA LYS A 76 5.47 -9.68 -1.90
C LYS A 76 4.15 -10.35 -2.30
N GLU A 77 3.84 -11.51 -1.73
CA GLU A 77 2.62 -12.27 -2.01
C GLU A 77 1.35 -11.51 -1.62
N CYS A 78 1.28 -11.01 -0.38
CA CYS A 78 0.12 -10.23 0.08
C CYS A 78 -0.03 -8.93 -0.70
N ASN A 79 1.08 -8.22 -0.94
CA ASN A 79 1.09 -6.99 -1.72
C ASN A 79 0.61 -7.21 -3.16
N PHE A 80 1.02 -8.32 -3.78
CA PHE A 80 0.59 -8.70 -5.13
C PHE A 80 -0.88 -9.11 -5.18
N SER A 81 -1.38 -9.83 -4.16
CA SER A 81 -2.78 -10.25 -4.08
C SER A 81 -3.72 -9.05 -3.84
N LYS A 82 -3.34 -8.11 -2.98
CA LYS A 82 -4.11 -6.89 -2.70
C LYS A 82 -4.24 -5.98 -3.92
N LYS A 83 -3.17 -5.73 -4.68
CA LYS A 83 -3.18 -4.76 -5.81
C LYS A 83 -3.79 -3.41 -5.39
N ASN A 84 -4.83 -2.98 -6.12
CA ASN A 84 -5.57 -1.74 -5.89
C ASN A 84 -6.85 -1.95 -5.06
N LYS A 85 -6.94 -3.06 -4.30
CA LYS A 85 -8.06 -3.31 -3.39
C LYS A 85 -7.96 -2.45 -2.14
N LEU A 86 -9.10 -2.03 -1.64
CA LEU A 86 -9.30 -1.45 -0.32
C LEU A 86 -9.21 -2.57 0.73
N PRO A 87 -8.95 -2.23 2.01
CA PRO A 87 -8.79 -3.24 3.06
C PRO A 87 -9.98 -4.20 3.14
N PHE A 88 -11.21 -3.69 3.12
CA PHE A 88 -12.41 -4.54 3.20
C PHE A 88 -12.56 -5.50 2.01
N GLU A 89 -12.16 -5.07 0.80
CA GLU A 89 -12.18 -5.92 -0.40
C GLU A 89 -11.16 -7.06 -0.26
N PHE A 90 -9.99 -6.78 0.34
CA PHE A 90 -8.93 -7.75 0.51
C PHE A 90 -9.15 -8.71 1.69
N ASP A 91 -9.67 -8.21 2.80
CA ASP A 91 -9.94 -9.00 4.01
C ASP A 91 -11.05 -10.04 3.75
N SER A 92 -12.08 -9.64 2.98
CA SER A 92 -13.19 -10.53 2.61
C SER A 92 -12.73 -11.75 1.80
N GLU A 93 -11.73 -11.60 0.93
CA GLU A 93 -11.19 -12.70 0.12
C GLU A 93 -10.19 -13.58 0.88
N ARG A 94 -9.60 -13.08 1.96
CA ARG A 94 -8.68 -13.85 2.81
C ARG A 94 -9.40 -14.70 3.84
N GLY A 95 -10.67 -14.40 4.13
CA GLY A 95 -11.51 -15.08 5.12
C GLY A 95 -12.02 -16.47 4.72
N GLU A 96 -11.64 -16.99 3.54
CA GLU A 96 -12.06 -18.31 3.05
C GLU A 96 -10.96 -19.40 3.14
N ASN A 97 -10.00 -19.30 4.08
CA ASN A 97 -9.12 -20.44 4.44
C ASN A 97 -8.88 -20.54 5.94
#